data_AF-A0A2L2WV31-F1
#
_entry.id   AF-A0A2L2WV31-F1
#
_cell.length_a   1.000
_cell.length_b   1.000
_cell.length_c   1.000
_cell.angle_alpha   90.00
_cell.angle_beta   90.00
_cell.angle_gamma   90.00
#
_symmetry.space_group_name_H-M   'P 1'
#
loop_
_entity.id
_entity.type
_entity.pdbx_description
1 polymer ?
#
loop_
_entity_poly.entity_id
_entity_poly.type
_entity_poly.pdbx_seq_one_letter_code
_entity_poly.pdbx_strand_id
1 'polypeptide(L)'
;MARFEKGNKQGNRFTSENQPKRKGRGKLSVLNYIRQTTGKRVDPQSSKEEILKVIQHIYESSPSDLEPLIKDPNDPHKPNPNTPMWVLSIISAINTDMRYGRTSTIEMLFDRVFGKATQTIEGEINTNVNPVDLSVLTTEELLQYNALLEKIKTGNNGKE
;
A
#
# COMPACT_ATOMS: atom_id res chain seq x y z
N MET A 1 -25.59 -38.66 -11.82
CA MET A 1 -25.93 -37.42 -11.07
C MET A 1 -26.66 -37.82 -9.80
N ALA A 2 -25.99 -37.83 -8.64
CA ALA A 2 -26.64 -38.19 -7.38
C ALA A 2 -27.52 -37.01 -6.91
N ARG A 3 -28.83 -37.20 -6.94
CA ARG A 3 -29.81 -36.24 -6.42
C ARG A 3 -29.87 -36.39 -4.89
N PHE A 4 -29.84 -35.26 -4.18
CA PHE A 4 -30.04 -35.27 -2.73
C PHE A 4 -31.45 -35.81 -2.39
N GLU A 5 -31.52 -36.90 -1.63
CA GLU A 5 -32.78 -37.42 -1.11
C GLU A 5 -33.11 -36.76 0.23
N LYS A 6 -34.25 -36.06 0.28
CA LYS A 6 -34.73 -35.35 1.48
C LYS A 6 -35.07 -36.38 2.57
N GLY A 7 -34.26 -36.43 3.63
CA GLY A 7 -34.46 -37.33 4.77
C GLY A 7 -33.34 -38.35 5.00
N ASN A 8 -32.32 -38.39 4.14
CA ASN A 8 -31.19 -39.29 4.32
C ASN A 8 -30.44 -38.98 5.63
N LYS A 9 -30.19 -40.01 6.45
CA LYS A 9 -29.51 -39.93 7.76
C LYS A 9 -28.05 -40.40 7.70
N GLN A 10 -27.53 -40.72 6.52
CA GLN A 10 -26.11 -41.04 6.36
C GLN A 10 -25.26 -39.77 6.44
N GLY A 11 -24.36 -39.74 7.43
CA GLY A 11 -23.40 -38.66 7.67
C GLY A 11 -23.62 -37.92 8.97
N ASN A 12 -22.56 -37.25 9.44
CA ASN A 12 -22.59 -36.41 10.62
C ASN A 12 -23.47 -35.17 10.36
N ARG A 13 -24.54 -35.00 11.15
CA ARG A 13 -25.40 -33.82 11.07
C ARG A 13 -24.65 -32.59 11.56
N PHE A 14 -24.85 -31.47 10.87
CA PHE A 14 -24.30 -30.17 11.24
C PHE A 14 -25.04 -29.63 12.48
N THR A 15 -24.69 -30.14 13.65
CA THR A 15 -25.17 -29.65 14.95
C THR A 15 -24.18 -28.63 15.51
N SER A 16 -24.57 -27.80 16.49
CA SER A 16 -23.65 -26.84 17.12
C SER A 16 -22.38 -27.50 17.69
N GLU A 17 -22.50 -28.74 18.16
CA GLU A 17 -21.38 -29.53 18.68
C GLU A 17 -20.52 -30.18 17.59
N ASN A 18 -21.09 -30.38 16.40
CA ASN A 18 -20.42 -30.99 15.25
C ASN A 18 -20.11 -29.96 14.15
N GLN A 19 -19.92 -28.70 14.56
CA GLN A 19 -19.38 -27.67 13.68
C GLN A 19 -17.88 -27.91 13.48
N PRO A 20 -17.34 -27.77 12.26
CA PRO A 20 -15.90 -27.79 12.06
C PRO A 20 -15.28 -26.68 12.94
N LYS A 21 -14.27 -27.02 13.76
CA LYS A 21 -13.60 -26.12 14.72
C LYS A 21 -12.97 -24.85 14.12
N ARG A 22 -13.09 -24.62 12.81
CA ARG A 22 -12.59 -23.44 12.10
C ARG A 22 -13.59 -22.97 11.04
N LYS A 23 -14.34 -21.91 11.35
CA LYS A 23 -15.08 -21.11 10.35
C LYS A 23 -14.08 -20.28 9.54
N GLY A 24 -13.74 -20.73 8.34
CA GLY A 24 -13.13 -19.88 7.30
C GLY A 24 -11.67 -19.44 7.55
N ARG A 25 -10.88 -19.52 6.48
CA ARG A 25 -9.47 -19.09 6.36
C ARG A 25 -8.48 -19.92 7.20
N GLY A 26 -7.66 -20.71 6.49
CA GLY A 26 -6.53 -21.40 7.08
C GLY A 26 -5.65 -20.40 7.84
N LYS A 27 -5.25 -20.75 9.07
CA LYS A 27 -4.30 -19.94 9.82
C LYS A 27 -3.01 -19.87 9.00
N LEU A 28 -2.63 -18.69 8.51
CA LEU A 28 -1.30 -18.50 7.91
C LEU A 28 -0.25 -18.90 8.98
N SER A 29 0.59 -19.89 8.65
CA SER A 29 1.64 -20.44 9.52
C SER A 29 2.50 -19.34 10.17
N VAL A 30 2.78 -18.30 9.39
CA VAL A 30 3.66 -17.17 9.71
C VAL A 30 3.08 -16.28 10.81
N LEU A 31 1.78 -16.00 10.75
CA LEU A 31 1.10 -15.17 11.74
C LEU A 31 1.00 -15.90 13.08
N ASN A 32 0.90 -17.24 13.06
CA ASN A 32 1.00 -18.02 14.30
C ASN A 32 2.41 -18.02 14.86
N TYR A 33 3.45 -18.11 14.01
CA TYR A 33 4.85 -18.03 14.44
C TYR A 33 5.13 -16.67 15.11
N ILE A 34 4.75 -15.55 14.46
CA ILE A 34 4.88 -14.20 15.04
C ILE A 34 4.02 -14.03 16.31
N ARG A 35 2.80 -14.57 16.34
CA ARG A 35 1.98 -14.55 17.56
C ARG A 35 2.60 -15.35 18.70
N GLN A 36 3.29 -16.46 18.41
CA GLN A 36 3.97 -17.30 19.39
C GLN A 36 5.27 -16.67 19.88
N THR A 37 6.04 -16.03 19.00
CA THR A 37 7.29 -15.34 19.38
C THR A 37 7.05 -14.01 20.09
N THR A 38 5.96 -13.30 19.77
CA THR A 38 5.79 -11.90 20.15
C THR A 38 4.55 -11.64 21.03
N GLY A 39 3.74 -12.66 21.32
CA GLY A 39 2.63 -12.61 22.30
C GLY A 39 1.42 -11.73 21.94
N LYS A 40 1.46 -10.98 20.84
CA LYS A 40 0.39 -10.06 20.43
C LYS A 40 -0.62 -10.74 19.50
N ARG A 41 -1.91 -10.53 19.76
CA ARG A 41 -3.01 -11.08 18.94
C ARG A 41 -3.06 -10.34 17.60
N VAL A 42 -2.63 -10.99 16.54
CA VAL A 42 -2.80 -10.50 15.16
C VAL A 42 -4.08 -11.08 14.58
N ASP A 43 -5.01 -10.20 14.19
CA ASP A 43 -6.26 -10.55 13.52
C ASP A 43 -6.06 -10.63 11.99
N PRO A 44 -6.92 -11.38 11.26
CA PRO A 44 -6.65 -11.84 9.89
C PRO A 44 -6.88 -10.78 8.79
N GLN A 45 -6.78 -9.50 9.16
CA GLN A 45 -6.62 -8.38 8.23
C GLN A 45 -5.32 -7.74 8.63
N SER A 46 -4.21 -8.16 8.01
CA SER A 46 -2.92 -7.50 8.22
C SER A 46 -3.10 -6.04 7.89
N SER A 47 -3.25 -5.20 8.92
CA SER A 47 -3.38 -3.78 8.73
C SER A 47 -2.13 -3.33 7.97
N LYS A 48 -2.26 -2.35 7.07
CA LYS A 48 -1.12 -1.76 6.36
C LYS A 48 0.07 -1.55 7.32
N GLU A 49 -0.22 -1.14 8.54
CA GLU A 49 0.73 -0.95 9.64
C GLU A 49 1.50 -2.20 10.06
N GLU A 50 0.86 -3.39 10.11
CA GLU A 50 1.56 -4.63 10.46
C GLU A 50 2.57 -5.01 9.39
N ILE A 51 2.22 -4.84 8.11
CA ILE A 51 3.16 -5.07 7.01
C ILE A 51 4.34 -4.10 7.11
N LEU A 52 4.08 -2.83 7.43
CA LEU A 52 5.14 -1.83 7.62
C LEU A 52 6.04 -2.17 8.83
N LYS A 53 5.47 -2.63 9.94
CA LYS A 53 6.25 -3.07 11.12
C LYS A 53 7.14 -4.27 10.81
N VAL A 54 6.66 -5.21 10.00
CA VAL A 54 7.49 -6.35 9.56
C VAL A 54 8.62 -5.88 8.64
N ILE A 55 8.36 -4.96 7.72
CA ILE A 55 9.39 -4.37 6.85
C ILE A 55 10.44 -3.63 7.69
N GLN A 56 10.01 -2.82 8.66
CA GLN A 56 10.90 -2.12 9.58
C GLN A 56 11.80 -3.11 10.33
N HIS A 57 11.20 -4.16 10.89
CA HIS A 57 11.96 -5.19 11.60
C HIS A 57 12.99 -5.88 10.70
N ILE A 58 12.67 -6.16 9.43
CA ILE A 58 13.61 -6.79 8.49
C ILE A 58 14.83 -5.89 8.23
N TYR A 59 14.65 -4.58 8.11
CA TYR A 59 15.75 -3.64 7.88
C TYR A 59 16.60 -3.41 9.15
N GLU A 60 15.99 -3.44 10.34
CA GLU A 60 16.71 -3.26 11.61
C GLU A 60 17.46 -4.53 12.06
N SER A 61 17.11 -5.68 11.50
CA SER A 61 17.69 -6.98 11.87
C SER A 61 19.05 -7.23 11.22
N SER A 62 19.90 -7.98 11.90
CA SER A 62 21.18 -8.41 11.35
C SER A 62 21.00 -9.54 10.32
N PRO A 63 21.95 -9.74 9.38
CA PRO A 63 21.90 -10.85 8.44
C PRO A 63 21.78 -12.23 9.13
N SER A 64 22.40 -12.41 10.30
CA SER A 64 22.31 -13.64 11.10
C SER A 64 20.91 -13.91 11.64
N ASP A 65 20.17 -12.87 12.03
CA ASP A 65 18.80 -13.01 12.54
C ASP A 65 17.82 -13.38 11.43
N LEU A 66 18.14 -13.00 10.18
CA LEU A 66 17.33 -13.27 8.99
C LEU A 66 17.62 -14.62 8.34
N GLU A 67 18.78 -15.23 8.57
CA GLU A 67 19.12 -16.55 8.03
C GLU A 67 18.06 -17.65 8.27
N PRO A 68 17.50 -17.82 9.48
CA PRO A 68 16.46 -18.83 9.72
C PRO A 68 15.14 -18.54 8.98
N LEU A 69 14.89 -17.29 8.61
CA LEU A 69 13.73 -16.92 7.81
C LEU A 69 13.93 -17.26 6.33
N ILE A 70 15.18 -17.24 5.86
CA ILE A 70 15.55 -17.52 4.46
C ILE A 70 15.71 -19.01 4.23
N LYS A 71 16.49 -19.71 5.06
CA LYS A 71 16.93 -21.10 4.82
C LYS A 71 16.04 -22.07 5.61
N ASP A 72 15.70 -23.21 5.01
CA ASP A 72 15.03 -24.30 5.73
C ASP A 72 16.00 -24.91 6.77
N PRO A 73 15.56 -25.16 8.02
CA PRO A 73 16.36 -25.87 9.01
C PRO A 73 16.87 -27.24 8.57
N ASN A 74 16.16 -27.90 7.65
CA ASN A 74 16.49 -29.26 7.20
C ASN A 74 17.26 -29.29 5.87
N ASP A 75 17.15 -28.24 5.05
CA ASP A 75 17.78 -28.17 3.73
C ASP A 75 18.26 -26.74 3.45
N PRO A 76 19.56 -26.45 3.60
CA PRO A 76 20.12 -25.11 3.42
C PRO A 76 19.94 -24.53 2.02
N HIS A 77 19.67 -25.37 1.02
CA HIS A 77 19.48 -24.94 -0.37
C HIS A 77 18.04 -24.58 -0.71
N LYS A 78 17.10 -24.82 0.20
CA LYS A 78 15.69 -24.51 -0.01
C LYS A 78 15.23 -23.32 0.84
N PRO A 79 14.35 -22.46 0.28
CA PRO A 79 13.74 -21.41 1.05
C PRO A 79 12.83 -22.00 2.14
N ASN A 80 12.78 -21.36 3.31
CA ASN A 80 11.95 -21.81 4.42
C ASN A 80 10.46 -21.87 4.01
N PRO A 81 9.81 -23.04 4.05
CA PRO A 81 8.41 -23.20 3.64
C PRO A 81 7.41 -22.48 4.56
N ASN A 82 7.84 -22.11 5.77
CA ASN A 82 7.02 -21.40 6.74
C ASN A 82 7.07 -19.88 6.60
N THR A 83 7.99 -19.33 5.79
CA THR A 83 8.12 -17.89 5.59
C THR A 83 7.26 -17.46 4.40
N PRO A 84 6.53 -16.32 4.45
CA PRO A 84 5.76 -15.87 3.30
C PRO A 84 6.70 -15.49 2.15
N MET A 85 6.27 -15.78 0.92
CA MET A 85 7.04 -15.45 -0.29
C MET A 85 7.44 -13.96 -0.35
N TRP A 86 6.56 -13.05 0.06
CA TRP A 86 6.84 -11.60 0.03
C TRP A 86 7.96 -11.20 1.01
N VAL A 87 8.10 -11.86 2.15
CA VAL A 87 9.19 -11.62 3.12
C VAL A 87 10.51 -12.14 2.54
N LEU A 88 10.50 -13.35 1.97
CA LEU A 88 11.66 -13.95 1.30
C LEU A 88 12.17 -13.05 0.16
N SER A 89 11.25 -12.51 -0.65
CA SER A 89 11.59 -11.61 -1.75
C SER A 89 12.25 -10.32 -1.26
N ILE A 90 11.74 -9.71 -0.17
CA ILE A 90 12.34 -8.49 0.40
C ILE A 90 13.76 -8.77 0.92
N ILE A 91 13.92 -9.83 1.71
CA ILE A 91 15.23 -10.18 2.27
C ILE A 91 16.23 -10.53 1.16
N SER A 92 15.80 -11.26 0.13
CA SER A 92 16.63 -11.60 -1.03
C SER A 92 17.04 -10.36 -1.85
N ALA A 93 16.12 -9.42 -2.04
CA ALA A 93 16.40 -8.16 -2.72
C ALA A 93 17.42 -7.32 -1.94
N ILE A 94 17.26 -7.18 -0.62
CA ILE A 94 18.22 -6.49 0.24
C ILE A 94 19.61 -7.17 0.19
N ASN A 95 19.67 -8.50 0.26
CA ASN A 95 20.92 -9.24 0.16
C ASN A 95 21.60 -9.06 -1.21
N THR A 96 20.81 -8.96 -2.28
CA THR A 96 21.32 -8.71 -3.63
C THR A 96 21.88 -7.29 -3.73
N ASP A 97 21.13 -6.30 -3.23
CA ASP A 97 21.56 -4.91 -3.20
C ASP A 97 22.82 -4.71 -2.35
N MET A 98 22.93 -5.38 -1.20
CA MET A 98 24.13 -5.40 -0.36
C MET A 98 25.36 -5.96 -1.11
N ARG A 99 25.20 -7.05 -1.89
CA ARG A 99 26.28 -7.65 -2.68
C ARG A 99 26.79 -6.73 -3.79
N TYR A 100 25.90 -5.96 -4.40
CA TYR A 100 26.22 -5.05 -5.51
C TYR A 100 26.44 -3.60 -5.07
N GLY A 101 26.39 -3.30 -3.76
CA GLY A 101 26.52 -1.94 -3.22
C GLY A 101 25.41 -0.98 -3.67
N ARG A 102 24.20 -1.50 -3.92
CA ARG A 102 23.03 -0.71 -4.32
C ARG A 102 22.16 -0.37 -3.11
N THR A 103 21.53 0.80 -3.14
CA THR A 103 20.62 1.28 -2.08
C THR A 103 19.16 1.36 -2.54
N SER A 104 18.87 1.04 -3.80
CA SER A 104 17.56 1.22 -4.44
C SER A 104 16.41 0.52 -3.71
N THR A 105 16.59 -0.73 -3.30
CA THR A 105 15.53 -1.48 -2.59
C THR A 105 15.26 -0.87 -1.22
N ILE A 106 16.33 -0.44 -0.54
CA ILE A 106 16.24 0.19 0.78
C ILE A 106 15.51 1.53 0.66
N GLU A 107 15.86 2.39 -0.31
CA GLU A 107 15.18 3.66 -0.58
C GLU A 107 13.69 3.46 -0.90
N MET A 108 13.34 2.47 -1.73
CA MET A 108 11.95 2.15 -2.03
C MET A 108 11.15 1.67 -0.80
N LEU A 109 11.79 0.94 0.10
CA LEU A 109 11.18 0.51 1.37
C LEU A 109 11.04 1.70 2.33
N PHE A 110 12.02 2.61 2.39
CA PHE A 110 11.93 3.85 3.16
C PHE A 110 10.74 4.71 2.72
N ASP A 111 10.59 4.95 1.42
CA ASP A 111 9.44 5.68 0.86
C ASP A 111 8.09 5.06 1.24
N ARG A 112 8.06 3.73 1.41
CA ARG A 112 6.84 2.99 1.75
C ARG A 112 6.54 2.99 3.24
N VAL A 113 7.55 3.04 4.10
CA VAL A 113 7.43 3.08 5.56
C VAL A 113 7.20 4.51 6.06
N PHE A 114 8.01 5.47 5.60
CA PHE A 114 8.00 6.84 6.08
C PHE A 114 7.21 7.80 5.20
N GLY A 115 6.81 7.34 4.01
CA GLY A 115 6.18 8.19 3.00
C GLY A 115 7.21 8.92 2.15
N LYS A 116 6.79 9.34 0.96
CA LYS A 116 7.61 10.21 0.10
C LYS A 116 7.64 11.61 0.68
N ALA A 117 8.79 12.28 0.57
CA ALA A 117 8.88 13.71 0.89
C ALA A 117 7.79 14.46 0.11
N THR A 118 6.88 15.12 0.84
CA THR A 118 5.86 15.97 0.25
C THR A 118 6.57 17.14 -0.41
N GLN A 119 6.68 17.12 -1.74
CA GLN A 119 7.08 18.32 -2.45
C GLN A 119 5.97 19.34 -2.24
N THR A 120 6.29 20.48 -1.63
CA THR A 120 5.43 21.65 -1.72
C THR A 120 5.40 22.02 -3.19
N ILE A 121 4.34 21.59 -3.89
CA ILE A 121 4.01 22.18 -5.18
C ILE A 121 3.63 23.61 -4.82
N GLU A 122 4.62 24.50 -4.80
CA GLU A 122 4.38 25.90 -5.06
C GLU A 122 3.81 25.92 -6.47
N GLY A 123 2.49 25.75 -6.55
CA GLY A 123 1.79 26.13 -7.76
C GLY A 123 2.13 27.60 -7.90
N GLU A 124 3.00 27.94 -8.85
CA GLU A 124 2.98 29.25 -9.47
C GLU A 124 1.56 29.37 -10.01
N ILE A 125 0.66 29.86 -9.17
CA ILE A 125 -0.57 30.46 -9.64
C ILE A 125 -0.02 31.66 -10.39
N ASN A 126 0.18 31.49 -11.70
CA ASN A 126 0.32 32.58 -12.64
C ASN A 126 -1.00 33.33 -12.58
N THR A 127 -1.15 34.11 -11.52
CA THR A 127 -2.08 35.20 -11.46
C THR A 127 -1.49 36.25 -12.39
N ASN A 128 -1.66 36.04 -13.70
CA ASN A 128 -1.94 37.16 -14.59
C ASN A 128 -3.27 37.76 -14.12
N VAL A 129 -3.30 38.30 -12.90
CA VAL A 129 -4.28 39.32 -12.54
C VAL A 129 -3.90 40.46 -13.46
N ASN A 130 -4.89 40.95 -14.21
CA ASN A 130 -4.70 42.10 -15.07
C ASN A 130 -3.81 43.14 -14.39
N PRO A 131 -2.85 43.76 -15.09
CA PRO A 131 -1.89 44.72 -14.51
C PRO A 131 -2.56 46.01 -13.98
N VAL A 132 -3.88 46.05 -13.96
CA VAL A 132 -4.71 47.21 -13.61
C VAL A 132 -5.58 46.81 -12.43
N ASP A 133 -5.47 47.58 -11.35
CA ASP A 133 -6.31 47.41 -10.17
C ASP A 133 -7.75 47.84 -10.50
N LEU A 134 -8.64 46.85 -10.65
CA LEU A 134 -10.05 47.06 -11.01
C LEU A 134 -10.92 47.39 -9.78
N SER A 135 -10.36 47.42 -8.57
CA SER A 135 -11.09 47.73 -7.34
C SER A 135 -11.54 49.19 -7.23
N VAL A 136 -10.96 50.07 -8.04
CA VAL A 136 -11.28 51.51 -8.10
C VAL A 136 -12.54 51.78 -8.93
N LEU A 137 -12.97 50.83 -9.77
CA LEU A 137 -14.10 51.01 -10.68
C LEU A 137 -15.42 50.70 -9.98
N THR A 138 -16.43 51.51 -10.28
CA THR A 138 -17.80 51.27 -9.84
C THR A 138 -18.41 50.07 -10.59
N THR A 139 -19.52 49.52 -10.07
CA THR A 139 -20.19 48.36 -10.65
C THR A 139 -20.62 48.57 -12.11
N GLU A 140 -20.98 49.80 -12.48
CA GLU A 140 -21.38 50.16 -13.84
C GLU A 140 -20.17 50.19 -14.80
N GLU A 141 -19.04 50.75 -14.35
CA GLU A 141 -17.80 50.81 -15.12
C GLU A 141 -17.20 49.41 -15.34
N LEU A 142 -17.32 48.51 -14.36
CA LEU A 142 -16.91 47.11 -14.50
C LEU A 142 -17.72 46.35 -15.55
N LEU A 143 -19.02 46.61 -15.65
CA LEU A 143 -19.88 46.01 -16.68
C LEU A 143 -19.50 46.51 -18.08
N GLN A 144 -19.21 47.81 -18.21
CA GLN A 144 -18.73 48.38 -19.48
C GLN A 144 -17.35 47.83 -19.87
N TYR A 145 -16.44 47.69 -18.91
CA TYR A 145 -15.13 47.10 -19.13
C TYR A 145 -15.23 45.64 -19.62
N ASN A 146 -16.10 44.83 -19.00
CA ASN A 146 -16.35 43.47 -19.46
C ASN A 146 -16.92 43.42 -20.89
N ALA A 147 -17.83 44.33 -21.24
CA ALA A 147 -18.36 44.43 -22.60
C ALA A 147 -17.28 44.81 -23.64
N LEU A 148 -16.32 45.67 -23.25
CA LEU A 148 -15.16 46.02 -24.09
C LEU A 148 -14.18 44.84 -24.23
N LEU A 149 -13.92 44.10 -23.14
CA LEU A 149 -13.07 42.91 -23.19
C LEU A 149 -13.63 41.84 -24.12
N GLU A 150 -14.93 41.57 -24.06
CA GLU A 150 -15.58 40.61 -24.96
C GLU A 150 -15.49 41.06 -26.43
N LYS A 151 -15.62 42.37 -26.71
CA LYS A 151 -15.39 42.93 -28.06
C LYS A 151 -13.94 42.79 -28.54
N ILE A 152 -12.97 42.98 -27.65
CA ILE A 152 -11.54 42.82 -27.98
C ILE A 152 -11.21 41.35 -28.26
N LYS A 153 -11.72 40.41 -27.44
CA LYS A 153 -11.55 38.97 -27.66
C LYS A 153 -12.17 38.52 -28.98
N THR A 154 -13.39 38.96 -29.26
CA THR A 154 -14.08 38.64 -30.53
C THR A 154 -13.40 39.28 -31.75
N GLY A 155 -12.84 40.48 -31.62
CA GLY A 155 -12.05 41.13 -32.67
C GLY A 155 -10.72 40.45 -32.97
N ASN A 156 -10.07 39.83 -31.98
CA ASN A 156 -8.83 39.07 -32.16
C ASN A 156 -9.06 37.69 -32.79
N ASN A 157 -10.22 37.06 -32.57
CA ASN A 157 -10.57 35.78 -33.20
C ASN A 157 -10.94 35.91 -34.70
N GLY A 158 -10.99 37.13 -35.25
CA GLY A 158 -11.26 37.39 -36.66
C GLY A 158 -10.02 37.61 -37.53
N LYS A 159 -8.81 37.38 -36.99
CA LYS A 159 -7.55 37.42 -37.72
C LYS A 159 -6.81 36.09 -37.57
N GLU A 160 -7.37 35.04 -38.17
CA GLU A 160 -6.64 33.86 -38.62
C GLU A 160 -6.85 33.72 -40.14
#